data_AF-A5GPY1-F1
#
_entry.id   AF-A5GPY1-F1
#
_cell.length_a   1.000
_cell.length_b   1.000
_cell.length_c   1.000
_cell.angle_alpha   90.00
_cell.angle_beta   90.00
_cell.angle_gamma   90.00
#
_symmetry.space_group_name_H-M   'P 1'
#
loop_
_entity.id
_entity.type
_entity.pdbx_description
1 polymer ?
#
loop_
_entity_poly.entity_id
_entity_poly.type
_entity_poly.pdbx_seq_one_letter_code
_entity_poly.pdbx_strand_id
1 'polypeptide(L)'
;MTAEQSSADLGQIREIRMHQSDAVFLEELCPKLRVRRWRQSLHEYTGHTCIYCGKPSESIDHVWPRSRGGLSVTENCVPSCLSCNGHKSDSDAFQWYRRQRFYDPRRAMAIRAWLDGDLRLAVRLLQWATPSESSNTQETSGNGVVPLQTPTNYQAA
;
A
#
# COMPACT_ATOMS: atom_id res chain seq x y z
N MET A 1 -58.37 53.10 5.58
CA MET A 1 -57.18 53.85 6.05
C MET A 1 -56.64 53.05 7.22
N THR A 2 -55.49 52.39 7.22
CA THR A 2 -54.35 52.26 6.31
C THR A 2 -53.71 50.91 6.65
N ALA A 3 -53.26 50.18 5.63
CA ALA A 3 -52.44 49.00 5.79
C ALA A 3 -51.02 49.45 6.17
N GLU A 4 -50.45 48.90 7.24
CA GLU A 4 -49.01 48.98 7.50
C GLU A 4 -48.41 47.59 7.36
N GLN A 5 -47.68 47.44 6.26
CA GLN A 5 -46.76 46.36 5.98
C GLN A 5 -45.61 46.43 6.99
N SER A 6 -45.31 45.34 7.69
CA SER A 6 -43.96 45.12 8.22
C SER A 6 -43.44 43.78 7.72
N SER A 7 -42.76 43.81 6.57
CA SER A 7 -41.91 42.73 6.14
C SER A 7 -40.80 42.57 7.18
N ALA A 8 -40.86 41.49 7.97
CA ALA A 8 -39.70 41.05 8.73
C ALA A 8 -38.63 40.63 7.70
N ASP A 9 -37.67 41.52 7.54
CA ASP A 9 -36.43 41.36 6.80
C ASP A 9 -35.82 39.99 7.14
N LEU A 10 -35.85 39.08 6.17
CA LEU A 10 -35.12 37.82 6.23
C LEU A 10 -33.64 38.18 6.15
N GLY A 11 -33.12 38.55 7.34
CA GLY A 11 -31.75 38.95 7.59
C GLY A 11 -30.81 38.06 6.81
N GLN A 12 -30.23 38.67 5.79
CA GLN A 12 -29.28 38.14 4.85
C GLN A 12 -28.32 37.19 5.57
N ILE A 13 -28.50 35.88 5.39
CA ILE A 13 -27.51 34.89 5.79
C ILE A 13 -26.27 35.24 4.97
N ARG A 14 -25.36 36.01 5.58
CA ARG A 14 -24.05 36.26 5.02
C ARG A 14 -23.45 34.88 4.81
N GLU A 15 -23.27 34.50 3.55
CA GLU A 15 -22.59 33.29 3.16
C GLU A 15 -21.22 33.34 3.83
N ILE A 16 -21.05 32.62 4.94
CA ILE A 16 -19.78 32.54 5.66
C ILE A 16 -18.86 31.76 4.73
N ARG A 17 -18.17 32.50 3.86
CA ARG A 17 -17.15 31.96 2.98
C ARG A 17 -15.97 31.58 3.86
N MET A 18 -16.00 30.35 4.38
CA MET A 18 -14.86 29.72 5.04
C MET A 18 -13.70 29.76 4.05
N HIS A 19 -12.69 30.58 4.36
CA HIS A 19 -11.48 30.62 3.54
C HIS A 19 -10.73 29.30 3.69
N GLN A 20 -10.07 28.86 2.63
CA GLN A 20 -9.27 27.62 2.66
C GLN A 20 -8.14 27.68 3.70
N SER A 21 -7.72 28.87 4.11
CA SER A 21 -6.78 29.12 5.22
C SER A 21 -7.39 28.93 6.62
N ASP A 22 -8.71 29.05 6.75
CA ASP A 22 -9.44 28.87 8.01
C ASP A 22 -9.89 27.41 8.21
N ALA A 23 -9.70 26.58 7.18
CA ALA A 23 -9.93 25.15 7.26
C ALA A 23 -8.92 24.54 8.22
N VAL A 24 -9.35 24.27 9.45
CA VAL A 24 -8.56 23.45 10.36
C VAL A 24 -8.44 22.06 9.74
N PHE A 25 -7.21 21.60 9.50
CA PHE A 25 -6.97 20.26 9.00
C PHE A 25 -7.57 19.26 10.00
N LEU A 26 -8.58 18.49 9.59
CA LEU A 26 -9.22 17.47 10.44
C LEU A 26 -8.22 16.46 11.04
N GLU A 27 -7.04 16.33 10.43
CA GLU A 27 -5.92 15.52 10.91
C GLU A 27 -5.20 16.10 12.15
N GLU A 28 -5.32 17.40 12.38
CA GLU A 28 -4.76 18.09 13.55
C GLU A 28 -5.69 18.01 14.76
N LEU A 29 -7.00 18.02 14.52
CA LEU A 29 -8.01 17.95 15.57
C LEU A 29 -8.35 16.50 16.00
N CYS A 30 -8.20 15.52 15.10
CA CYS A 30 -8.57 14.14 15.38
C CYS A 30 -7.41 13.16 15.15
N PRO A 31 -6.67 12.79 16.21
CA PRO A 31 -5.58 11.81 16.12
C PRO A 31 -6.00 10.48 15.48
N LYS A 32 -7.25 10.05 15.69
CA LYS A 32 -7.78 8.80 15.09
C LYS A 32 -7.86 8.89 13.55
N LEU A 33 -8.24 10.03 13.00
CA LEU A 33 -8.28 10.24 11.55
C LEU A 33 -6.87 10.28 10.97
N ARG A 34 -5.92 10.95 11.64
CA ARG A 34 -4.52 10.95 11.25
C ARG A 34 -3.94 9.54 11.18
N VAL A 35 -4.13 8.73 12.21
CA VAL A 35 -3.64 7.34 12.24
C VAL A 35 -4.29 6.49 11.15
N ARG A 36 -5.60 6.68 10.90
CA ARG A 36 -6.31 5.99 9.81
C ARG A 36 -5.75 6.33 8.44
N ARG A 37 -5.57 7.62 8.13
CA ARG A 37 -5.01 8.09 6.85
C ARG A 37 -3.57 7.63 6.67
N TRP A 38 -2.75 7.70 7.73
CA TRP A 38 -1.40 7.16 7.71
C TRP A 38 -1.39 5.66 7.37
N ARG A 39 -2.22 4.84 8.04
CA ARG A 39 -2.32 3.40 7.73
C ARG A 39 -2.76 3.15 6.29
N GLN A 40 -3.71 3.94 5.78
CA GLN A 40 -4.15 3.86 4.39
C GLN A 40 -3.00 4.16 3.42
N SER A 41 -2.21 5.20 3.69
CA SER A 41 -1.06 5.55 2.84
C SER A 41 -0.03 4.42 2.72
N LEU A 42 0.16 3.61 3.78
CA LEU A 42 1.06 2.45 3.73
C LEU A 42 0.61 1.40 2.71
N HIS A 43 -0.70 1.18 2.58
CA HIS A 43 -1.26 0.29 1.56
C HIS A 43 -1.13 0.90 0.15
N GLU A 44 -1.32 2.22 0.03
CA GLU A 44 -1.21 2.91 -1.25
C GLU A 44 0.20 2.84 -1.84
N TYR A 45 1.26 2.98 -1.02
CA TYR A 45 2.65 2.87 -1.48
C TYR A 45 2.95 1.55 -2.21
N THR A 46 2.34 0.43 -1.79
CA THR A 46 2.59 -0.89 -2.40
C THR A 46 1.51 -1.32 -3.38
N GLY A 47 0.56 -0.44 -3.72
CA GLY A 47 -0.58 -0.80 -4.55
C GLY A 47 -1.48 -1.86 -3.92
N HIS A 48 -1.69 -1.79 -2.60
CA HIS A 48 -2.47 -2.73 -1.81
C HIS A 48 -1.92 -4.17 -1.83
N THR A 49 -0.60 -4.32 -1.97
CA THR A 49 0.07 -5.62 -1.94
C THR A 49 0.86 -5.84 -0.65
N CYS A 50 0.84 -7.07 -0.16
CA CYS A 50 1.62 -7.53 0.97
C CYS A 50 3.10 -7.47 0.61
N ILE A 51 3.90 -6.79 1.45
CA ILE A 51 5.32 -6.62 1.22
C ILE A 51 6.07 -7.96 1.19
N TYR A 52 5.60 -8.94 1.96
CA TYR A 52 6.24 -10.25 2.08
C TYR A 52 5.92 -11.20 0.91
N CYS A 53 4.64 -11.39 0.58
CA CYS A 53 4.22 -12.45 -0.36
C CYS A 53 3.56 -11.93 -1.65
N GLY A 54 3.30 -10.62 -1.76
CA GLY A 54 2.68 -10.02 -2.94
C GLY A 54 1.18 -10.20 -3.08
N LYS A 55 0.53 -11.00 -2.23
CA LYS A 55 -0.94 -11.11 -2.15
C LYS A 55 -1.57 -9.81 -1.64
N PRO A 56 -2.90 -9.61 -1.76
CA PRO A 56 -3.55 -8.40 -1.23
C PRO A 56 -3.21 -8.14 0.24
N SER A 57 -2.89 -6.88 0.56
CA SER A 57 -2.63 -6.45 1.94
C SER A 57 -3.93 -6.07 2.64
N GLU A 58 -4.09 -6.50 3.88
CA GLU A 58 -5.31 -6.32 4.69
C GLU A 58 -5.01 -5.68 6.04
N SER A 59 -3.74 -5.72 6.46
CA SER A 59 -3.30 -5.25 7.76
C SER A 59 -1.94 -4.55 7.66
N ILE A 60 -1.55 -3.89 8.73
CA ILE A 60 -0.23 -3.28 8.89
C ILE A 60 0.54 -4.11 9.90
N ASP A 61 1.71 -4.61 9.50
CA ASP A 61 2.63 -5.35 10.35
C ASP A 61 3.78 -4.45 10.80
N HIS A 62 4.30 -4.72 12.00
CA HIS A 62 5.49 -4.08 12.54
C HIS A 62 6.69 -4.99 12.26
N VAL A 63 7.60 -4.52 11.39
CA VAL A 63 8.79 -5.29 11.00
C VAL A 63 9.63 -5.62 12.24
N TRP A 64 9.86 -4.63 13.09
CA TRP A 64 10.26 -4.81 14.48
C TRP A 64 9.01 -4.88 15.38
N PRO A 65 8.70 -6.02 16.03
CA PRO A 65 7.47 -6.21 16.79
C PRO A 65 7.25 -5.18 17.91
N ARG A 66 5.99 -4.78 18.12
CA ARG A 66 5.61 -3.86 19.21
C ARG A 66 5.95 -4.40 20.58
N SER A 67 5.79 -5.71 20.82
CA SER A 67 6.15 -6.36 22.09
C SER A 67 7.63 -6.24 22.42
N ARG A 68 8.47 -5.90 21.43
CA ARG A 68 9.91 -5.66 21.58
C ARG A 68 10.29 -4.17 21.45
N GLY A 69 9.32 -3.26 21.55
CA GLY A 69 9.56 -1.80 21.49
C GLY A 69 9.46 -1.19 20.09
N GLY A 70 8.89 -1.91 19.12
CA GLY A 70 8.71 -1.39 17.75
C GLY A 70 7.79 -0.18 17.69
N LEU A 71 8.27 0.88 17.05
CA LEU A 71 7.53 2.12 16.87
C LEU A 71 6.49 2.01 15.75
N SER A 72 5.39 2.75 15.88
CA SER A 72 4.38 2.90 14.81
C SER A 72 4.75 4.07 13.90
N VAL A 73 5.83 3.90 13.15
CA VAL A 73 6.36 4.86 12.18
C VAL A 73 6.42 4.20 10.81
N THR A 74 6.45 5.00 9.74
CA THR A 74 6.42 4.49 8.37
C THR A 74 7.53 3.49 8.11
N GLU A 75 8.73 3.75 8.60
CA GLU A 75 9.92 2.91 8.44
C GLU A 75 9.74 1.51 9.04
N ASN A 76 8.96 1.39 10.13
CA ASN A 76 8.76 0.12 10.83
C ASN A 76 7.41 -0.56 10.49
N CYS A 77 6.48 0.16 9.86
CA CYS A 77 5.14 -0.34 9.58
C CYS A 77 4.95 -0.60 8.09
N VAL A 78 4.65 -1.85 7.75
CA VAL A 78 4.54 -2.32 6.37
C VAL A 78 3.16 -2.94 6.08
N PRO A 79 2.63 -2.80 4.86
CA PRO A 79 1.40 -3.48 4.47
C PRO A 79 1.62 -5.00 4.36
N SER A 80 0.72 -5.77 4.95
CA SER A 80 0.78 -7.23 5.01
C SER A 80 -0.61 -7.88 4.91
N CYS A 81 -0.67 -9.11 4.39
CA CYS A 81 -1.88 -9.92 4.47
C CYS A 81 -2.02 -10.54 5.87
N LEU A 82 -3.24 -10.93 6.26
CA LEU A 82 -3.50 -11.49 7.59
C LEU A 82 -2.70 -12.77 7.85
N SER A 83 -2.52 -13.62 6.82
CA SER A 83 -1.76 -14.86 6.93
C SER A 83 -0.27 -14.63 7.23
N CYS A 84 0.38 -13.70 6.53
CA CYS A 84 1.80 -13.39 6.76
C CYS A 84 2.00 -12.72 8.13
N ASN A 85 1.16 -11.74 8.45
CA ASN A 85 1.23 -11.03 9.72
C ASN A 85 1.04 -11.98 10.91
N GLY A 86 0.00 -12.82 10.86
CA GLY A 86 -0.27 -13.82 11.90
C GLY A 86 0.83 -14.87 12.04
N HIS A 87 1.39 -15.35 10.92
CA HIS A 87 2.47 -16.35 10.96
C HIS A 87 3.80 -15.78 11.45
N LYS A 88 4.11 -14.51 11.12
CA LYS A 88 5.29 -13.82 11.66
C LYS A 88 5.11 -13.55 13.15
N SER A 89 3.96 -13.01 13.54
CA SER A 89 3.67 -12.59 14.91
C SER A 89 4.82 -11.71 15.43
N ASP A 90 5.35 -12.04 16.62
CA ASP A 90 6.45 -11.35 17.29
C ASP A 90 7.85 -11.87 16.92
N SER A 91 7.96 -12.63 15.83
CA SER A 91 9.25 -13.10 15.31
C SER A 91 10.04 -11.96 14.64
N ASP A 92 11.36 -12.13 14.55
CA ASP A 92 12.19 -11.28 13.71
C ASP A 92 11.76 -11.41 12.24
N ALA A 93 11.37 -10.30 11.61
CA ALA A 93 10.79 -10.31 10.27
C ALA A 93 11.72 -10.93 9.22
N PHE A 94 13.01 -10.61 9.25
CA PHE A 94 13.96 -11.11 8.25
C PHE A 94 14.25 -12.59 8.43
N GLN A 95 14.49 -13.03 9.66
CA GLN A 95 14.69 -14.44 9.99
C GLN A 95 13.46 -15.26 9.64
N TRP A 96 12.26 -14.78 9.98
CA TRP A 96 11.00 -15.40 9.61
C TRP A 96 10.84 -15.46 8.08
N TYR A 97 11.07 -14.34 7.38
CA TYR A 97 10.83 -14.24 5.95
C TYR A 97 11.73 -15.19 5.14
N ARG A 98 13.01 -15.32 5.53
CA ARG A 98 13.96 -16.26 4.91
C ARG A 98 13.52 -17.73 4.97
N ARG A 99 12.68 -18.09 5.94
CA ARG A 99 12.16 -19.46 6.11
C ARG A 99 10.88 -19.74 5.30
N GLN A 100 10.30 -18.72 4.66
CA GLN A 100 9.05 -18.88 3.93
C GLN A 100 9.29 -19.48 2.54
N ARG A 101 8.35 -20.31 2.07
CA ARG A 101 8.40 -20.92 0.72
C ARG A 101 8.34 -19.89 -0.42
N PHE A 102 7.79 -18.71 -0.14
CA PHE A 102 7.64 -17.59 -1.09
C PHE A 102 8.71 -16.51 -0.89
N TYR A 103 9.84 -16.86 -0.24
CA TYR A 103 10.95 -15.92 -0.07
C TYR A 103 11.46 -15.42 -1.43
N ASP A 104 11.54 -14.10 -1.57
CA ASP A 104 12.17 -13.44 -2.72
C ASP A 104 13.23 -12.46 -2.21
N PRO A 105 14.51 -12.58 -2.64
CA PRO A 105 15.56 -11.66 -2.22
C PRO A 105 15.27 -10.20 -2.59
N ARG A 106 14.54 -9.93 -3.69
CA ARG A 106 14.15 -8.56 -4.08
C ARG A 106 13.18 -7.94 -3.09
N ARG A 107 12.24 -8.73 -2.56
CA ARG A 107 11.33 -8.28 -1.50
C ARG A 107 12.06 -8.10 -0.18
N ALA A 108 13.03 -8.97 0.14
CA ALA A 108 13.87 -8.77 1.33
C ALA A 108 14.66 -7.46 1.25
N MET A 109 15.22 -7.13 0.08
CA MET A 109 15.86 -5.83 -0.17
C MET A 109 14.86 -4.68 -0.08
N ALA A 110 13.64 -4.84 -0.58
CA ALA A 110 12.59 -3.83 -0.48
C ALA A 110 12.22 -3.53 0.99
N ILE A 111 12.05 -4.56 1.82
CA ILE A 111 11.78 -4.42 3.25
C ILE A 111 12.94 -3.68 3.95
N ARG A 112 14.19 -3.96 3.55
CA ARG A 112 15.35 -3.25 4.08
C ARG A 112 15.35 -1.77 3.69
N ALA A 113 15.16 -1.46 2.41
CA ALA A 113 15.06 -0.09 1.93
C ALA A 113 13.92 0.68 2.64
N TRP A 114 12.80 0.01 2.90
CA TRP A 114 11.67 0.57 3.65
C TRP A 114 12.06 0.95 5.09
N LEU A 115 12.77 0.06 5.80
CA LEU A 115 13.28 0.34 7.15
C LEU A 115 14.27 1.49 7.20
N ASP A 116 15.08 1.62 6.15
CA ASP A 116 16.06 2.70 6.02
C ASP A 116 15.41 4.03 5.60
N GLY A 117 14.09 4.06 5.35
CA GLY A 117 13.32 5.25 4.95
C GLY A 117 13.35 5.54 3.45
N ASP A 118 14.02 4.73 2.64
CA ASP A 118 14.05 4.86 1.18
C ASP A 118 12.83 4.18 0.54
N LEU A 119 11.67 4.81 0.71
CA LEU A 119 10.40 4.31 0.17
C LEU A 119 10.40 4.24 -1.36
N ARG A 120 11.16 5.12 -2.04
CA ARG A 120 11.25 5.11 -3.50
C ARG A 120 11.93 3.84 -4.00
N LEU A 121 13.07 3.50 -3.41
CA LEU A 121 13.78 2.26 -3.72
C LEU A 121 12.94 1.03 -3.33
N ALA A 122 12.31 1.06 -2.15
CA ALA A 122 11.49 -0.04 -1.68
C ALA A 122 10.35 -0.37 -2.66
N VAL A 123 9.58 0.65 -3.10
CA VAL A 123 8.49 0.48 -4.06
C VAL A 123 9.01 -0.01 -5.41
N ARG A 124 10.16 0.50 -5.88
CA ARG A 124 10.76 0.05 -7.15
C ARG A 124 11.15 -1.42 -7.12
N LEU A 125 11.75 -1.89 -6.02
CA LEU A 125 12.11 -3.29 -5.83
C LEU A 125 10.89 -4.21 -5.77
N LEU A 126 9.78 -3.75 -5.17
CA LEU A 126 8.51 -4.51 -5.14
C LEU A 126 7.92 -4.68 -6.54
N GLN A 127 7.93 -3.63 -7.36
CA GLN A 127 7.47 -3.69 -8.76
C GLN A 127 8.23 -4.73 -9.58
N TRP A 128 9.53 -4.92 -9.33
CA TRP A 128 10.31 -5.95 -10.01
C TRP A 128 10.09 -7.36 -9.46
N ALA A 129 9.70 -7.49 -8.19
CA ALA A 129 9.43 -8.79 -7.57
C ALA A 129 8.10 -9.40 -8.04
N THR A 130 7.11 -8.56 -8.34
CA THR A 130 5.87 -8.95 -9.03
C THR A 130 5.86 -8.28 -10.39
N PRO A 131 6.42 -8.92 -11.43
CA PRO A 131 6.21 -8.42 -12.78
C PRO A 131 4.70 -8.46 -13.02
N SER A 132 4.07 -7.29 -13.05
CA SER A 132 2.76 -7.14 -13.66
C SER A 132 2.89 -7.76 -15.05
N GLU A 133 1.94 -8.59 -15.47
CA GLU A 133 1.80 -8.87 -16.89
C GLU A 133 1.61 -7.53 -17.61
N SER A 134 2.68 -6.98 -18.15
CA SER A 134 2.68 -5.71 -18.82
C SER A 134 2.15 -5.91 -20.23
N SER A 135 0.98 -5.33 -20.49
CA SER A 135 0.42 -4.92 -21.78
C SER A 135 0.24 -6.03 -22.82
N ASN A 136 -0.99 -6.54 -22.88
CA ASN A 136 -1.58 -7.10 -24.10
C ASN A 136 -1.48 -6.03 -25.21
N THR A 137 -0.45 -6.14 -26.05
CA THR A 137 -0.35 -5.37 -27.29
C THR A 137 -1.42 -5.95 -28.20
N GLN A 138 -2.44 -5.16 -28.53
CA GLN A 138 -3.34 -5.52 -29.63
C GLN A 138 -2.52 -5.52 -30.93
N GLU A 139 -2.11 -6.70 -31.38
CA GLU A 139 -1.80 -6.93 -32.78
C GLU A 139 -2.76 -7.99 -33.33
N THR A 140 -3.45 -7.55 -34.38
CA THR A 140 -4.53 -8.19 -35.10
C THR A 140 -4.09 -9.47 -35.80
N SER A 141 -4.94 -10.50 -35.71
CA SER A 141 -5.25 -11.52 -36.72
C SER A 141 -4.19 -11.90 -37.76
N GLY A 142 -3.61 -13.09 -37.62
CA GLY A 142 -2.86 -13.75 -38.70
C GLY A 142 -2.61 -15.24 -38.40
N ASN A 143 -3.33 -16.12 -39.10
CA ASN A 143 -3.22 -17.59 -39.06
C ASN A 143 -1.79 -18.13 -39.23
N GLY A 144 -1.46 -19.21 -38.52
CA GLY A 144 -0.27 -20.02 -38.81
C GLY A 144 -0.05 -21.18 -37.83
N VAL A 145 -0.71 -22.31 -38.08
CA VAL A 145 -0.42 -23.60 -37.42
C VAL A 145 0.90 -24.15 -37.98
N VAL A 146 1.90 -24.45 -37.14
CA VAL A 146 2.97 -25.42 -37.44
C VAL A 146 3.41 -26.11 -36.12
N PRO A 147 3.55 -27.45 -36.07
CA PRO A 147 3.74 -28.18 -34.80
C PRO A 147 5.20 -28.38 -34.37
N LEU A 148 5.34 -28.45 -33.04
CA LEU A 148 6.30 -29.18 -32.17
C LEU A 148 7.60 -29.73 -32.78
N GLN A 149 8.75 -29.29 -32.25
CA GLN A 149 9.97 -30.11 -32.15
C GLN A 149 10.68 -29.82 -30.82
N THR A 150 10.81 -30.86 -29.99
CA THR A 150 11.66 -30.88 -28.79
C THR A 150 13.06 -31.38 -29.16
N PRO A 151 14.15 -30.75 -28.69
CA PRO A 151 15.44 -31.40 -28.72
C PRO A 151 15.66 -32.25 -27.47
N THR A 152 16.00 -33.50 -27.75
CA THR A 152 16.37 -34.63 -26.91
C THR A 152 17.60 -34.42 -26.02
N ASN A 153 17.56 -35.11 -24.88
CA ASN A 153 18.67 -35.76 -24.14
C ASN A 153 19.96 -34.99 -23.83
N TYR A 154 20.15 -34.71 -22.53
CA TYR A 154 21.46 -34.84 -21.90
C TYR A 154 21.50 -36.12 -21.07
N GLN A 155 22.20 -37.14 -21.58
CA GLN A 155 22.70 -38.25 -20.77
C GLN A 155 24.03 -37.82 -20.15
N ALA A 156 24.14 -38.03 -18.84
CA ALA A 156 25.39 -37.90 -18.10
C ALA A 156 26.34 -39.04 -18.49
N ALA A 157 27.61 -38.69 -18.68
CA ALA A 157 28.76 -39.58 -18.65
C ALA A 157 29.61 -39.22 -17.42
#